data_AF-A0A835FC66-F1
#
_entry.id   AF-A0A835FC66-F1
#
_cell.length_a   1.000
_cell.length_b   1.000
_cell.length_c   1.000
_cell.angle_alpha   90.00
_cell.angle_beta   90.00
_cell.angle_gamma   90.00
#
_symmetry.space_group_name_H-M   'P 1'
#
loop_
_entity.id
_entity.type
_entity.pdbx_description
1 polymer ?
#
loop_
_entity_poly.entity_id
_entity_poly.type
_entity_poly.pdbx_seq_one_letter_code
_entity_poly.pdbx_strand_id
1 'polypeptide(L)' 'MPEDALYEILLRLPAEDLCRLRAVCRPWRSLLSDPHFIAAHAARHPDQPPLVVVGYQATDRNGPRAL' A
#
# COMPACT_ATOMS: atom_id res chain seq x y z
N MET A 1 5.88 10.52 -14.01
CA MET A 1 6.99 9.68 -13.48
C MET A 1 6.74 8.27 -13.99
N PRO A 2 7.77 7.50 -14.40
CA PRO A 2 7.57 6.10 -14.72
C PRO A 2 7.08 5.37 -13.45
N GLU A 3 6.03 4.57 -13.57
CA GLU A 3 5.44 3.83 -12.44
C GLU A 3 6.48 2.87 -11.81
N ASP A 4 7.36 2.31 -12.63
CA ASP A 4 8.46 1.42 -12.20
C ASP A 4 9.45 2.12 -11.27
N ALA A 5 9.77 3.39 -11.53
CA ALA A 5 10.68 4.16 -10.70
C ALA A 5 10.06 4.46 -9.32
N LEU A 6 8.77 4.79 -9.30
CA LEU A 6 8.03 4.97 -8.05
C LEU A 6 7.97 3.67 -7.25
N TYR A 7 7.72 2.55 -7.94
CA TYR A 7 7.68 1.23 -7.33
C TYR A 7 9.00 0.87 -6.62
N GLU A 8 10.13 1.05 -7.29
CA GLU A 8 11.46 0.80 -6.72
C GLU A 8 11.82 1.76 -5.57
N ILE A 9 11.38 3.02 -5.63
CA ILE A 9 11.55 3.97 -4.52
C ILE A 9 10.79 3.48 -3.29
N LEU A 10 9.52 3.12 -3.44
CA LEU A 10 8.68 2.63 -2.34
C LEU A 10 9.22 1.35 -1.71
N LEU A 11 9.76 0.44 -2.51
CA LEU A 11 10.35 -0.80 -2.02
C LEU A 11 11.56 -0.60 -1.11
N ARG A 12 12.23 0.55 -1.19
CA ARG A 12 13.37 0.90 -0.34
C ARG A 12 12.96 1.55 0.97
N LEU A 13 11.71 2.00 1.09
CA LEU A 13 11.22 2.64 2.31
C LEU A 13 10.92 1.60 3.40
N PRO A 14 11.13 1.95 4.68
CA PRO A 14 10.73 1.11 5.80
C PRO A 14 9.20 1.02 5.88
N ALA A 15 8.70 -0.04 6.51
CA ALA A 15 7.27 -0.32 6.61
C ALA A 15 6.46 0.83 7.25
N GLU A 16 7.07 1.55 8.20
CA GLU A 16 6.44 2.68 8.91
C GLU A 16 6.07 3.85 7.99
N ASP A 17 6.93 4.18 7.03
CA ASP A 17 6.71 5.27 6.08
C ASP A 17 5.63 4.90 5.08
N LEU A 18 5.64 3.64 4.62
CA LEU A 18 4.63 3.10 3.73
C LEU A 18 3.23 3.12 4.38
N CYS A 19 3.13 2.84 5.67
CA CYS A 19 1.89 2.98 6.43
C CYS A 19 1.34 4.42 6.40
N ARG A 20 2.21 5.44 6.49
CA ARG A 20 1.80 6.85 6.37
C ARG A 20 1.34 7.17 4.95
N LEU A 21 2.04 6.67 3.92
CA LEU A 21 1.66 6.87 2.51
C LEU A 21 0.30 6.26 2.15
N ARG A 22 -0.07 5.12 2.76
CA ARG A 22 -1.41 4.49 2.61
C ARG A 22 -2.56 5.40 3.06
N ALA A 23 -2.29 6.37 3.94
CA ALA A 23 -3.29 7.33 4.40
C ALA A 23 -3.49 8.52 3.45
N VAL A 24 -2.51 8.81 2.59
CA VAL A 24 -2.47 10.04 1.76
C VAL A 24 -3.52 10.02 0.64
N CYS A 25 -3.57 8.96 -0.18
CA CYS A 25 -4.55 8.86 -1.25
C CYS A 25 -4.90 7.40 -1.58
N ARG A 26 -5.99 7.21 -2.36
CA ARG A 26 -6.48 5.87 -2.73
C ARG A 26 -5.48 5.08 -3.60
N PRO A 27 -4.81 5.67 -4.61
CA PRO A 27 -3.75 5.00 -5.36
C PRO A 27 -2.64 4.40 -4.48
N TRP A 28 -2.08 5.18 -3.54
CA TRP A 28 -1.06 4.67 -2.61
C TRP A 28 -1.60 3.53 -1.77
N ARG A 29 -2.82 3.65 -1.23
CA ARG A 29 -3.45 2.57 -0.46
C ARG A 29 -3.60 1.29 -1.27
N SER A 30 -4.03 1.39 -2.51
CA SER A 30 -4.21 0.24 -3.41
C SER A 30 -2.86 -0.43 -3.70
N LEU A 31 -1.85 0.33 -4.11
CA LEU A 31 -0.53 -0.17 -4.44
C LEU A 31 0.14 -0.83 -3.23
N LEU A 32 0.13 -0.16 -2.08
CA LEU A 32 0.80 -0.64 -0.86
C LEU A 32 0.02 -1.72 -0.11
N SER A 33 -1.18 -2.08 -0.58
CA SER A 33 -1.94 -3.24 -0.10
C SER A 33 -1.94 -4.38 -1.13
N ASP A 34 -1.25 -4.22 -2.26
CA ASP A 34 -1.14 -5.26 -3.29
C ASP A 34 -0.23 -6.41 -2.79
N PRO A 35 -0.65 -7.67 -2.95
CA PRO A 35 0.15 -8.82 -2.50
C PRO A 35 1.53 -8.92 -3.15
N HIS A 36 1.69 -8.51 -4.41
CA HIS A 36 3.00 -8.54 -5.08
C HIS A 36 3.93 -7.48 -4.51
N PHE A 37 3.40 -6.28 -4.22
CA PHE A 37 4.16 -5.25 -3.53
C PHE A 37 4.61 -5.73 -2.14
N ILE A 38 3.70 -6.32 -1.35
CA ILE A 38 4.01 -6.83 -0.01
C ILE A 38 5.09 -7.91 -0.07
N ALA A 39 4.98 -8.86 -1.01
CA ALA A 39 5.98 -9.91 -1.18
C ALA A 39 7.35 -9.36 -1.60
N ALA A 40 7.36 -8.42 -2.55
CA ALA A 40 8.58 -7.76 -3.03
C ALA A 40 9.26 -6.91 -1.94
N HIS A 41 8.47 -6.28 -1.07
CA HIS A 41 8.95 -5.52 0.08
C HIS A 41 9.55 -6.46 1.14
N ALA A 42 8.84 -7.54 1.51
CA ALA A 42 9.32 -8.53 2.47
C ALA A 42 10.62 -9.20 2.04
N ALA A 43 10.79 -9.48 0.73
CA ALA A 43 12.03 -10.03 0.19
C ALA A 43 13.24 -9.07 0.31
N ARG A 44 12.99 -7.75 0.34
CA ARG A 44 14.04 -6.72 0.49
C ARG A 44 14.32 -6.34 1.94
N HIS A 45 13.38 -6.58 2.85
CA HIS A 45 13.51 -6.25 4.27
C HIS A 45 13.28 -7.49 5.15
N PRO A 46 14.17 -8.50 5.09
CA PRO A 46 13.99 -9.75 5.84
C PRO A 46 14.01 -9.55 7.36
N ASP A 47 14.66 -8.48 7.83
CA ASP A 47 14.78 -8.16 9.26
C ASP A 47 13.67 -7.22 9.78
N GLN A 48 12.77 -6.74 8.91
CA GLN A 48 11.67 -5.87 9.31
C GLN A 48 10.36 -6.66 9.41
N PRO A 49 9.50 -6.34 10.40
CA PRO A 49 8.17 -6.92 10.43
C PRO A 49 7.42 -6.53 9.15
N PRO A 50 6.82 -7.51 8.45
CA PRO A 50 6.12 -7.25 7.20
C PRO A 50 5.01 -6.22 7.41
N LEU A 51 4.66 -5.49 6.35
CA LEU A 51 3.50 -4.59 6.33
C LEU A 51 2.25 -5.38 6.73
N VAL A 52 1.93 -5.40 8.03
CA VAL A 52 0.71 -6.03 8.50
C VAL A 52 -0.44 -5.21 7.95
N VAL A 53 -1.19 -5.81 7.04
CA VAL A 53 -2.44 -5.23 6.58
C VAL A 53 -3.40 -5.27 7.75
N VAL A 54 -3.41 -4.20 8.55
CA VAL A 54 -4.61 -3.87 9.34
C VAL A 54 -5.69 -3.58 8.29
N GLY A 55 -6.55 -4.59 8.09
CA GLY A 55 -7.63 -4.52 7.11
C GLY A 55 -8.63 -3.47 7.55
N TYR A 56 -8.53 -2.26 7.02
CA TYR A 56 -9.68 -1.36 6.99
C TYR A 56 -10.57 -1.86 5.85
N GLN A 57 -11.52 -2.74 6.18
CA GLN A 57 -12.65 -3.05 5.32
C GLN A 57 -13.44 -1.75 5.16
N ALA A 58 -13.06 -0.90 4.19
CA ALA A 58 -13.92 0.15 3.70
C ALA A 58 -15.03 -0.53 2.89
N THR A 59 -15.98 -1.15 3.60
CA THR A 59 -17.26 -1.50 3.02
C THR A 59 -17.88 -0.23 2.47
N ASP A 60 -18.14 -0.28 1.17
CA ASP A 60 -19.06 0.53 0.39
C ASP A 60 -19.19 2.04 0.73
N ARG A 61 -18.75 2.88 -0.21
CA ARG A 61 -19.34 4.21 -0.38
C ARG A 61 -19.71 4.42 -1.84
N ASN A 62 -20.41 3.45 -2.43
CA ASN A 62 -21.12 3.67 -3.67
C ASN A 62 -22.47 2.93 -3.67
N GLY A 63 -23.26 3.12 -2.61
CA GLY A 63 -24.71 2.99 -2.71
C GLY A 63 -25.25 3.96 -3.77
N PRO A 64 -26.22 3.54 -4.59
CA PRO A 64 -26.77 4.38 -5.66
C PRO A 64 -27.41 5.63 -5.05
N ARG A 65 -27.09 6.80 -5.63
CA ARG A 65 -27.82 8.04 -5.36
C ARG A 65 -29.26 7.85 -5.84
N ALA A 66 -30.16 7.53 -4.92
CA ALA A 66 -31.59 7.70 -5.14
C ALA A 66 -31.88 9.20 -5.28
N LEU A 67 -32.36 9.60 -6.46
CA LEU A 67 -33.20 10.76 -6.70
C LEU A 67 -34.44 10.26 -7.43
#